data_AF-A0A9E0HEN2-F1
#
_entry.id   AF-A0A9E0HEN2-F1
#
_cell.length_a   1.000
_cell.length_b   1.000
_cell.length_c   1.000
_cell.angle_alpha   90.00
_cell.angle_beta   90.00
_cell.angle_gamma   90.00
#
_symmetry.space_group_name_H-M   'P 1'
#
loop_
_entity.id
_entity.type
_entity.pdbx_description
1 polymer ?
#
loop_
_entity_poly.entity_id
_entity_poly.type
_entity_poly.pdbx_seq_one_letter_code
_entity_poly.pdbx_strand_id
1 'polypeptide(L)'
;MTPARALALALAFAPAALVVGCQAGGDTRGGERQACRTDGTCADGLLCLSDRCVRPPPADCAAVAAHLAGFRLGNYATPEERAPVVAEYQAACDRHHVDQEQGRCLLAARDRWAAAACAPKLFPDLDLSSTSCARVVEHMNKLLDEKMAGGPPELAEMRAKITAVLRGSCEEDRWPPALRACMLEAATADKLEACEAVMPEGLEQKLNQRMQTLR
;
A
#
# COMPACT_ATOMS: atom_id res chain seq x y z
N MET A 1 -56.16 -67.70 -4.61
CA MET A 1 -57.27 -66.73 -4.55
C MET A 1 -56.72 -65.36 -4.95
N THR A 2 -56.94 -64.97 -6.20
CA THR A 2 -56.85 -63.61 -6.78
C THR A 2 -58.02 -62.73 -6.26
N PRO A 3 -58.12 -61.40 -6.50
CA PRO A 3 -57.27 -60.52 -7.33
C PRO A 3 -56.97 -59.09 -6.78
N ALA A 4 -56.02 -58.44 -7.46
CA ALA A 4 -55.95 -57.04 -7.95
C ALA A 4 -56.75 -55.91 -7.26
N ARG A 5 -56.08 -54.75 -7.08
CA ARG A 5 -56.36 -53.52 -7.85
C ARG A 5 -55.32 -52.42 -7.61
N ALA A 6 -54.92 -51.81 -8.72
CA ALA A 6 -54.06 -50.64 -8.82
C ALA A 6 -54.80 -49.34 -8.49
N LEU A 7 -54.08 -48.33 -8.02
CA LEU A 7 -54.44 -46.93 -8.24
C LEU A 7 -53.17 -46.08 -8.38
N ALA A 8 -53.12 -45.34 -9.49
CA ALA A 8 -52.09 -44.39 -9.85
C ALA A 8 -52.38 -43.01 -9.24
N LEU A 9 -51.33 -42.26 -8.90
CA LEU A 9 -51.30 -40.79 -8.74
C LEU A 9 -49.81 -40.40 -8.90
N ALA A 10 -49.36 -39.95 -10.07
CA ALA A 10 -49.44 -38.59 -10.63
C ALA A 10 -48.60 -37.54 -9.87
N LEU A 11 -47.52 -37.10 -10.54
CA LEU A 11 -46.98 -35.72 -10.62
C LEU A 11 -46.41 -35.05 -9.36
N ALA A 12 -45.08 -34.88 -9.36
CA ALA A 12 -44.44 -33.55 -9.47
C ALA A 12 -42.92 -33.71 -9.67
N PHE A 13 -42.48 -33.76 -10.93
CA PHE A 13 -41.08 -33.48 -11.26
C PHE A 13 -40.92 -31.96 -11.31
N ALA A 14 -40.36 -31.38 -10.25
CA ALA A 14 -39.87 -30.01 -10.27
C ALA A 14 -38.49 -30.00 -10.94
N PRO A 15 -38.28 -29.30 -12.07
CA PRO A 15 -36.94 -29.08 -12.58
C PRO A 15 -36.25 -28.08 -11.66
N ALA A 16 -35.30 -28.57 -10.85
CA ALA A 16 -34.33 -27.71 -10.18
C ALA A 16 -33.44 -27.10 -11.26
N ALA A 17 -33.80 -25.91 -11.74
CA ALA A 17 -32.92 -25.07 -12.52
C ALA A 17 -31.76 -24.61 -11.62
N LEU A 18 -30.65 -25.34 -11.67
CA LEU A 18 -29.35 -24.87 -11.21
C LEU A 18 -28.93 -23.72 -12.13
N VAL A 19 -29.32 -22.50 -11.75
CA VAL A 19 -28.70 -21.29 -12.28
C VAL A 19 -27.28 -21.28 -11.71
N VAL A 20 -26.31 -21.74 -12.52
CA VAL A 20 -24.90 -21.45 -12.33
C VAL A 20 -24.73 -19.94 -12.54
N GLY A 21 -24.96 -19.18 -11.48
CA GLY A 21 -24.53 -17.80 -11.40
C GLY A 21 -23.03 -17.79 -11.24
N CYS A 22 -22.28 -17.68 -12.35
CA CYS A 22 -20.93 -17.17 -12.32
C CYS A 22 -20.98 -15.72 -11.80
N GLN A 23 -21.01 -15.53 -10.48
CA GLN A 23 -20.65 -14.25 -9.88
C GLN A 23 -19.13 -14.12 -9.96
N ALA A 24 -18.65 -13.79 -11.15
CA ALA A 24 -17.44 -13.00 -11.24
C ALA A 24 -17.84 -11.63 -10.68
N GLY A 25 -17.27 -11.25 -9.53
CA GLY A 25 -17.34 -9.88 -9.02
C GLY A 25 -16.64 -8.97 -10.02
N GLY A 26 -17.34 -8.60 -11.08
CA GLY A 26 -16.87 -7.67 -12.09
C GLY A 26 -16.94 -6.27 -11.52
N ASP A 27 -15.78 -5.64 -11.43
CA ASP A 27 -15.65 -4.20 -11.17
C ASP A 27 -16.69 -3.46 -12.04
N THR A 28 -17.70 -2.84 -11.45
CA THR A 28 -18.83 -2.19 -12.17
C THR A 28 -18.40 -0.91 -12.89
N ARG A 29 -17.10 -0.66 -12.95
CA ARG A 29 -16.49 0.52 -13.55
C ARG A 29 -16.39 0.36 -15.06
N GLY A 30 -16.51 1.50 -15.75
CA GLY A 30 -16.50 1.59 -17.20
C GLY A 30 -15.15 1.22 -17.79
N GLY A 31 -15.18 0.34 -18.79
CA GLY A 31 -14.02 -0.01 -19.62
C GLY A 31 -13.63 1.10 -20.59
N GLU A 32 -12.55 0.87 -21.35
CA GLU A 32 -12.04 1.86 -22.31
C GLU A 32 -13.13 2.29 -23.31
N ARG A 33 -13.22 3.60 -23.56
CA ARG A 33 -14.22 4.29 -24.40
C ARG A 33 -15.66 4.21 -23.91
N GLN A 34 -15.92 3.63 -22.74
CA GLN A 34 -17.24 3.71 -22.12
C GLN A 34 -17.51 5.10 -21.55
N ALA A 35 -18.78 5.42 -21.36
CA ALA A 35 -19.18 6.68 -20.77
C ALA A 35 -18.71 6.77 -19.31
N CYS A 36 -18.25 7.94 -18.90
CA CYS A 36 -17.83 8.21 -17.54
C CYS A 36 -18.24 9.59 -17.08
N ARG A 37 -18.05 9.82 -15.79
CA ARG A 37 -18.08 11.12 -15.13
C ARG A 37 -16.81 11.25 -14.30
N THR A 38 -16.53 12.46 -13.81
CA THR A 38 -15.37 12.75 -12.95
C THR A 38 -15.45 12.14 -11.55
N ASP A 39 -16.40 11.23 -11.31
CA ASP A 39 -16.71 10.56 -10.04
C ASP A 39 -15.99 9.22 -9.85
N GLY A 40 -14.99 8.89 -10.70
CA GLY A 40 -14.26 7.62 -10.59
C GLY A 40 -15.00 6.42 -11.20
N THR A 41 -15.89 6.69 -12.17
CA THR A 41 -16.64 5.65 -12.89
C THR A 41 -15.79 4.80 -13.83
N CYS A 42 -14.54 5.16 -14.12
CA CYS A 42 -13.65 4.39 -14.99
C CYS A 42 -12.92 3.26 -14.25
N ALA A 43 -12.62 2.18 -14.97
CA ALA A 43 -11.79 1.08 -14.45
C ALA A 43 -10.39 1.57 -14.05
N ASP A 44 -9.72 0.82 -13.17
CA ASP A 44 -8.37 1.12 -12.70
C ASP A 44 -7.41 1.44 -13.87
N GLY A 45 -6.70 2.58 -13.76
CA GLY A 45 -5.74 3.03 -14.78
C GLY A 45 -6.36 3.72 -16.00
N LEU A 46 -7.66 4.01 -15.98
CA LEU A 46 -8.33 4.83 -16.99
C LEU A 46 -8.74 6.19 -16.39
N LEU A 47 -8.61 7.24 -17.19
CA LEU A 47 -9.02 8.60 -16.83
C LEU A 47 -10.33 8.96 -17.55
N CYS A 48 -11.20 9.70 -16.88
CA CYS A 48 -12.38 10.26 -17.52
C CYS A 48 -12.03 11.55 -18.26
N LEU A 49 -11.92 11.49 -19.59
CA LEU A 49 -11.67 12.64 -20.44
C LEU A 49 -12.80 12.77 -21.47
N SER A 50 -13.47 13.92 -21.47
CA SER A 50 -14.59 14.22 -22.38
C SER A 50 -15.71 13.16 -22.31
N ASP A 51 -16.17 12.86 -21.09
CA ASP A 51 -17.21 11.85 -20.79
C ASP A 51 -16.88 10.43 -21.26
N ARG A 52 -15.59 10.13 -21.50
CA ARG A 52 -15.12 8.80 -21.92
C ARG A 52 -13.94 8.34 -21.09
N CYS A 53 -13.96 7.07 -20.69
CA CYS A 53 -12.79 6.43 -20.09
C CYS A 53 -11.72 6.24 -21.16
N VAL A 54 -10.56 6.86 -20.97
CA VAL A 54 -9.43 6.72 -21.89
C VAL A 54 -8.20 6.29 -21.13
N ARG A 55 -7.36 5.51 -21.80
CA ARG A 55 -6.07 5.11 -21.24
C ARG A 55 -5.11 6.30 -21.33
N PRO A 56 -4.50 6.72 -20.21
CA PRO A 56 -3.46 7.73 -20.25
C PRO A 56 -2.24 7.22 -21.03
N PRO A 57 -1.40 8.13 -21.57
CA PRO A 57 -0.17 7.72 -22.22
C PRO A 57 0.73 6.95 -21.23
N PRO A 58 1.36 5.85 -21.65
CA PRO A 58 2.21 5.05 -20.78
C PRO A 58 3.50 5.79 -20.41
N ALA A 59 4.09 5.43 -19.27
CA ALA A 59 5.44 5.84 -18.90
C ALA A 59 6.51 5.26 -19.82
N ASP A 60 7.70 5.84 -19.79
CA ASP A 60 8.91 5.17 -20.26
C ASP A 60 9.35 4.14 -19.23
N CYS A 61 8.82 2.92 -19.35
CA CYS A 61 9.09 1.84 -18.39
C CYS A 61 10.55 1.39 -18.38
N ALA A 62 11.31 1.60 -19.46
CA ALA A 62 12.75 1.32 -19.47
C ALA A 62 13.51 2.33 -18.60
N ALA A 63 13.21 3.63 -18.74
CA ALA A 63 13.81 4.67 -17.91
C ALA A 63 13.44 4.52 -16.43
N VAL A 64 12.16 4.27 -16.15
CA VAL A 64 11.68 4.01 -14.78
C VAL A 64 12.40 2.80 -14.18
N ALA A 65 12.49 1.69 -14.89
CA ALA A 65 13.12 0.48 -14.37
C ALA A 65 14.61 0.66 -14.08
N ALA A 66 15.35 1.36 -14.97
CA ALA A 66 16.75 1.69 -14.74
C ALA A 66 16.94 2.55 -13.48
N HIS A 67 16.06 3.54 -13.27
CA HIS A 67 16.09 4.40 -12.09
C HIS A 67 15.79 3.62 -10.81
N LEU A 68 14.73 2.80 -10.80
CA LEU A 68 14.32 2.01 -9.63
C LEU A 68 15.33 0.91 -9.27
N ALA A 69 16.02 0.33 -10.25
CA ALA A 69 17.10 -0.61 -10.00
C ALA A 69 18.25 0.04 -9.20
N GLY A 70 18.49 1.34 -9.42
CA GLY A 70 19.45 2.13 -8.64
C GLY A 70 19.12 2.17 -7.15
N PHE A 71 17.84 2.29 -6.78
CA PHE A 71 17.42 2.26 -5.37
C PHE A 71 17.60 0.90 -4.72
N ARG A 72 17.44 -0.20 -5.48
CA ARG A 72 17.53 -1.56 -4.94
C ARG A 72 18.97 -2.03 -4.78
N LEU A 73 19.83 -1.70 -5.74
CA LEU A 73 21.20 -2.23 -5.82
C LEU A 73 22.27 -1.21 -5.40
N GLY A 74 21.91 0.07 -5.31
CA GLY A 74 22.87 1.14 -5.07
C GLY A 74 23.72 1.48 -6.30
N ASN A 75 24.61 2.46 -6.15
CA ASN A 75 25.37 3.03 -7.26
C ASN A 75 26.48 2.11 -7.81
N TYR A 76 26.94 1.13 -7.03
CA TYR A 76 28.13 0.32 -7.32
C TYR A 76 27.86 -1.01 -8.04
N ALA A 77 26.60 -1.38 -8.28
CA ALA A 77 26.28 -2.64 -8.96
C ALA A 77 26.78 -2.65 -10.41
N THR A 78 27.29 -3.78 -10.88
CA THR A 78 27.74 -3.89 -12.28
C THR A 78 26.56 -3.93 -13.25
N PRO A 79 26.75 -3.71 -14.56
CA PRO A 79 25.67 -3.86 -15.54
C PRO A 79 25.01 -5.24 -15.51
N GLU A 80 25.79 -6.30 -15.29
CA GLU A 80 25.31 -7.68 -15.22
C GLU A 80 24.42 -7.91 -13.99
N GLU A 81 24.78 -7.33 -12.84
CA GLU A 81 23.96 -7.38 -11.62
C GLU A 81 22.68 -6.54 -11.75
N ARG A 82 22.74 -5.41 -12.46
CA ARG A 82 21.57 -4.53 -12.67
C ARG A 82 20.55 -5.10 -13.64
N ALA A 83 21.00 -5.72 -14.73
CA ALA A 83 20.13 -6.22 -15.79
C ALA A 83 18.90 -7.01 -15.32
N PRO A 84 19.00 -8.01 -14.43
CA PRO A 84 17.82 -8.76 -13.96
C PRO A 84 16.85 -7.88 -13.16
N VAL A 85 17.34 -6.94 -12.35
CA VAL A 85 16.50 -6.03 -11.56
C VAL A 85 15.79 -5.01 -12.44
N VAL A 86 16.48 -4.49 -13.47
CA VAL A 86 15.85 -3.61 -14.47
C VAL A 86 14.75 -4.37 -15.21
N ALA A 87 15.02 -5.61 -15.66
CA ALA A 87 14.00 -6.41 -16.34
C ALA A 87 12.78 -6.69 -15.44
N GLU A 88 13.00 -6.95 -14.15
CA GLU A 88 11.92 -7.14 -13.16
C GLU A 88 11.04 -5.88 -13.04
N TYR A 89 11.64 -4.71 -12.80
CA TYR A 89 10.89 -3.46 -12.67
C TYR A 89 10.21 -3.03 -13.97
N GLN A 90 10.84 -3.28 -15.13
CA GLN A 90 10.23 -2.98 -16.43
C GLN A 90 8.97 -3.81 -16.63
N ALA A 91 9.05 -5.12 -16.38
CA ALA A 91 7.90 -6.01 -16.47
C ALA A 91 6.78 -5.65 -15.47
N ALA A 92 7.13 -5.14 -14.28
CA ALA A 92 6.16 -4.64 -13.31
C ALA A 92 5.50 -3.33 -13.80
N CYS A 93 6.29 -2.40 -14.34
CA CYS A 93 5.81 -1.14 -14.91
C CYS A 93 4.79 -1.37 -16.04
N ASP A 94 5.11 -2.27 -16.97
CA ASP A 94 4.22 -2.62 -18.08
C ASP A 94 2.92 -3.28 -17.58
N ARG A 95 3.05 -4.23 -16.65
CA ARG A 95 1.92 -4.98 -16.07
C ARG A 95 0.95 -4.09 -15.30
N HIS A 96 1.46 -3.11 -14.57
CA HIS A 96 0.65 -2.21 -13.77
C HIS A 96 0.19 -0.96 -14.53
N HIS A 97 0.52 -0.86 -15.83
CA HIS A 97 0.13 0.23 -16.71
C HIS A 97 0.49 1.60 -16.13
N VAL A 98 1.74 1.73 -15.66
CA VAL A 98 2.24 2.99 -15.11
C VAL A 98 2.13 4.07 -16.18
N ASP A 99 1.40 5.13 -15.85
CA ASP A 99 1.16 6.23 -16.79
C ASP A 99 2.29 7.25 -16.78
N GLN A 100 2.26 8.20 -17.72
CA GLN A 100 3.28 9.23 -17.85
C GLN A 100 3.45 10.11 -16.61
N GLU A 101 2.37 10.39 -15.86
CA GLU A 101 2.43 11.22 -14.65
C GLU A 101 3.13 10.46 -13.52
N GLN A 102 2.74 9.22 -13.30
CA GLN A 102 3.40 8.31 -12.36
C GLN A 102 4.86 8.10 -12.75
N GLY A 103 5.16 7.88 -14.03
CA GLY A 103 6.52 7.74 -14.53
C GLY A 103 7.39 8.96 -14.23
N ARG A 104 6.86 10.17 -14.43
CA ARG A 104 7.55 11.42 -14.05
C ARG A 104 7.79 11.51 -12.55
N CYS A 105 6.79 11.18 -11.74
CA CYS A 105 6.93 11.16 -10.28
C CYS A 105 8.02 10.15 -9.85
N LEU A 106 8.03 8.95 -10.41
CA LEU A 106 9.02 7.90 -10.13
C LEU A 106 10.44 8.34 -10.49
N LEU A 107 10.63 8.99 -11.64
CA LEU A 107 11.95 9.51 -12.07
C LEU A 107 12.42 10.70 -11.23
N ALA A 108 11.50 11.44 -10.61
CA ALA A 108 11.84 12.53 -9.68
C ALA A 108 12.09 12.04 -8.24
N ALA A 109 11.67 10.82 -7.91
CA ALA A 109 11.86 10.24 -6.59
C ALA A 109 13.36 10.13 -6.25
N ARG A 110 13.68 10.32 -4.97
CA ARG A 110 15.06 10.28 -4.46
C ARG A 110 15.42 8.98 -3.77
N ASP A 111 14.42 8.20 -3.42
CA ASP A 111 14.54 6.92 -2.75
C ASP A 111 13.35 6.02 -3.10
N ARG A 112 13.43 4.76 -2.67
CA ARG A 112 12.40 3.75 -2.90
C ARG A 112 11.04 4.13 -2.30
N TRP A 113 11.02 4.93 -1.24
CA TRP A 113 9.81 5.32 -0.51
C TRP A 113 9.03 6.40 -1.26
N ALA A 114 9.74 7.45 -1.69
CA ALA A 114 9.19 8.48 -2.57
C ALA A 114 8.65 7.85 -3.87
N ALA A 115 9.36 6.85 -4.41
CA ALA A 115 8.90 6.12 -5.59
C ALA A 115 7.62 5.31 -5.30
N ALA A 116 7.53 4.65 -4.14
CA ALA A 116 6.35 3.92 -3.72
C ALA A 116 5.12 4.80 -3.53
N ALA A 117 5.31 6.09 -3.22
CA ALA A 117 4.22 7.03 -3.16
C ALA A 117 3.63 7.35 -4.55
N CYS A 118 4.46 7.36 -5.58
CA CYS A 118 4.06 7.62 -6.97
C CYS A 118 3.28 6.46 -7.60
N ALA A 119 3.71 5.22 -7.36
CA ALA A 119 3.09 4.03 -7.94
C ALA A 119 3.10 2.84 -6.97
N PRO A 120 2.20 2.80 -5.97
CA PRO A 120 2.21 1.78 -4.91
C PRO A 120 2.18 0.33 -5.41
N LYS A 121 1.52 0.08 -6.55
CA LYS A 121 1.42 -1.25 -7.16
C LYS A 121 2.79 -1.82 -7.60
N LEU A 122 3.81 -0.99 -7.83
CA LEU A 122 5.18 -1.42 -8.11
C LEU A 122 5.95 -1.87 -6.87
N PHE A 123 5.42 -1.60 -5.68
CA PHE A 123 6.11 -1.84 -4.41
C PHE A 123 5.19 -2.61 -3.44
N PRO A 124 4.73 -3.82 -3.81
CA PRO A 124 3.77 -4.58 -3.01
C PRO A 124 4.35 -5.04 -1.66
N ASP A 125 5.67 -5.06 -1.53
CA ASP A 125 6.36 -5.34 -0.27
C ASP A 125 6.32 -4.15 0.70
N LEU A 126 5.96 -2.97 0.21
CA LEU A 126 5.81 -1.77 1.01
C LEU A 126 4.32 -1.60 1.37
N ASP A 127 3.93 -2.11 2.53
CA ASP A 127 2.61 -1.80 3.10
C ASP A 127 2.54 -0.29 3.39
N LEU A 128 1.69 0.45 2.70
CA LEU A 128 1.53 1.90 2.90
C LEU A 128 0.24 2.23 3.67
N SER A 129 -0.41 1.24 4.28
CA SER A 129 -1.70 1.44 4.95
C SER A 129 -1.56 2.19 6.28
N SER A 130 -2.50 3.12 6.54
CA SER A 130 -2.57 3.93 7.78
C SER A 130 -2.87 3.10 9.03
N THR A 131 -3.51 1.94 8.89
CA THR A 131 -3.81 0.99 9.98
C THR A 131 -2.55 0.44 10.66
N SER A 132 -1.42 0.38 9.95
CA SER A 132 -0.14 -0.04 10.53
C SER A 132 0.45 1.04 11.45
N CYS A 133 0.27 2.32 11.11
CA CYS A 133 0.77 3.45 11.89
C CYS A 133 0.02 3.65 13.20
N ALA A 134 -1.31 3.50 13.19
CA ALA A 134 -2.11 3.58 14.41
C ALA A 134 -1.62 2.54 15.46
N ARG A 135 -1.35 1.30 15.02
CA ARG A 135 -0.85 0.22 15.88
C ARG A 135 0.56 0.49 16.42
N VAL A 136 1.46 1.02 15.59
CA VAL A 136 2.82 1.41 16.03
C VAL A 136 2.73 2.45 17.14
N VAL A 137 1.92 3.49 16.94
CA VAL A 137 1.77 4.60 17.88
C VAL A 137 1.12 4.14 19.19
N GLU A 138 0.10 3.28 19.13
CA GLU A 138 -0.53 2.68 20.30
C GLU A 138 0.46 1.85 21.12
N HIS A 139 1.25 1.01 20.45
CA HIS A 139 2.28 0.20 21.09
C HIS A 139 3.37 1.06 21.75
N MET A 140 3.87 2.08 21.05
CA MET A 140 4.84 3.02 21.62
C MET A 140 4.30 3.74 22.86
N ASN A 141 3.05 4.23 22.81
CA ASN A 141 2.43 4.88 23.97
C ASN A 141 2.38 3.95 25.17
N LYS A 142 1.97 2.69 24.96
CA LYS A 142 1.93 1.68 26.03
C LYS A 142 3.30 1.49 26.68
N LEU A 143 4.36 1.33 25.89
CA LEU A 143 5.73 1.15 26.42
C LEU A 143 6.22 2.39 27.18
N LEU A 144 5.88 3.59 26.71
CA LEU A 144 6.22 4.85 27.38
C LEU A 144 5.41 5.04 28.67
N ASP A 145 4.15 4.62 28.70
CA ASP A 145 3.28 4.63 29.89
C ASP A 145 3.83 3.70 30.97
N GLU A 146 4.28 2.50 30.59
CA GLU A 146 4.93 1.56 31.49
C GLU A 146 6.27 2.10 32.03
N LYS A 147 7.11 2.71 31.18
CA LYS A 147 8.41 3.27 31.60
C LYS A 147 8.28 4.50 32.50
N MET A 148 7.23 5.30 32.32
CA MET A 148 7.03 6.57 33.02
C MET A 148 5.86 6.55 34.01
N ALA A 149 5.45 5.37 34.47
CA ALA A 149 4.38 5.23 35.45
C ALA A 149 4.70 6.08 36.71
N GLY A 150 3.80 7.01 37.05
CA GLY A 150 3.96 7.90 38.21
C GLY A 150 4.72 9.21 37.96
N GLY A 151 5.04 9.56 36.70
CA GLY A 151 5.66 10.84 36.34
C GLY A 151 4.73 12.06 36.47
N PRO A 152 5.28 13.30 36.53
CA PRO A 152 4.50 14.54 36.59
C PRO A 152 3.64 14.77 35.32
N PRO A 153 2.51 15.50 35.43
CA PRO A 153 1.56 15.70 34.33
C PRO A 153 2.16 16.44 33.11
N GLU A 154 3.18 17.28 33.32
CA GLU A 154 3.91 17.98 32.25
C GLU A 154 4.58 17.00 31.27
N LEU A 155 5.04 15.84 31.75
CA LEU A 155 5.59 14.78 30.89
C LEU A 155 4.51 14.08 30.06
N ALA A 156 3.25 14.06 30.54
CA ALA A 156 2.14 13.49 29.78
C ALA A 156 1.76 14.36 28.58
N GLU A 157 1.79 15.69 28.75
CA GLU A 157 1.55 16.63 27.64
C GLU A 157 2.65 16.56 26.58
N MET A 158 3.92 16.57 27.02
CA MET A 158 5.06 16.43 26.10
C MET A 158 4.99 15.12 25.31
N ARG A 159 4.64 14.02 25.97
CA ARG A 159 4.43 12.72 25.31
C ARG A 159 3.34 12.79 24.27
N ALA A 160 2.18 13.36 24.57
CA ALA A 160 1.10 13.49 23.60
C ALA A 160 1.54 14.26 22.34
N LYS A 161 2.33 15.33 22.50
CA LYS A 161 2.92 16.09 21.37
C LYS A 161 3.87 15.23 20.53
N ILE A 162 4.78 14.51 21.17
CA ILE A 162 5.73 13.60 20.50
C ILE A 162 4.99 12.49 19.75
N THR A 163 4.02 11.85 20.40
CA THR A 163 3.17 10.80 19.83
C THR A 163 2.40 11.31 18.60
N ALA A 164 1.88 12.54 18.65
CA ALA A 164 1.20 13.15 17.51
C ALA A 164 2.16 13.38 16.33
N VAL A 165 3.40 13.85 16.60
CA VAL A 165 4.43 14.01 15.56
C VAL A 165 4.83 12.67 14.95
N LEU A 166 5.01 11.64 15.77
CA LEU A 166 5.36 10.29 15.28
C LEU A 166 4.24 9.69 14.45
N ARG A 167 2.98 9.86 14.87
CA ARG A 167 1.81 9.43 14.07
C ARG A 167 1.76 10.15 12.74
N GLY A 168 1.84 11.47 12.76
CA GLY A 168 1.85 12.31 11.55
C GLY A 168 2.98 11.90 10.62
N SER A 169 4.20 11.70 11.13
CA SER A 169 5.32 11.21 10.34
C SER A 169 5.09 9.80 9.78
N CYS A 170 4.55 8.87 10.57
CA CYS A 170 4.27 7.53 10.08
C CYS A 170 3.29 7.54 8.91
N GLU A 171 2.24 8.37 8.99
CA GLU A 171 1.21 8.49 7.97
C GLU A 171 1.67 9.30 6.75
N GLU A 172 2.29 10.47 6.97
CA GLU A 172 2.75 11.38 5.92
C GLU A 172 3.99 10.84 5.19
N ASP A 173 4.98 10.36 5.94
CA ASP A 173 6.24 9.86 5.38
C ASP A 173 6.20 8.36 5.06
N ARG A 174 5.09 7.68 5.38
CA ARG A 174 4.82 6.28 5.07
C ARG A 174 5.97 5.36 5.48
N TRP A 175 6.18 5.26 6.79
CA TRP A 175 7.33 4.53 7.36
C TRP A 175 7.50 3.12 6.76
N PRO A 176 8.75 2.66 6.55
CA PRO A 176 9.04 1.33 6.03
C PRO A 176 8.38 0.21 6.84
N PRO A 177 7.93 -0.89 6.20
CA PRO A 177 7.40 -2.05 6.93
C PRO A 177 8.38 -2.61 7.94
N ALA A 178 9.68 -2.66 7.62
CA ALA A 178 10.73 -3.13 8.53
C ALA A 178 10.85 -2.26 9.80
N LEU A 179 10.75 -0.93 9.64
CA LEU A 179 10.77 0.00 10.76
C LEU A 179 9.51 -0.17 11.62
N ARG A 180 8.32 -0.24 11.00
CA ARG A 180 7.07 -0.46 11.75
C ARG A 180 7.04 -1.82 12.45
N ALA A 181 7.55 -2.87 11.80
CA ALA A 181 7.69 -4.19 12.40
C ALA A 181 8.64 -4.14 13.60
N CYS A 182 9.84 -3.53 13.45
CA CYS A 182 10.76 -3.34 14.56
C CYS A 182 10.09 -2.61 15.74
N MET A 183 9.38 -1.51 15.45
CA MET A 183 8.68 -0.72 16.47
C MET A 183 7.60 -1.54 17.19
N LEU A 184 6.88 -2.41 16.49
CA LEU A 184 5.86 -3.30 17.06
C LEU A 184 6.45 -4.50 17.82
N GLU A 185 7.64 -4.97 17.42
CA GLU A 185 8.35 -6.08 18.06
C GLU A 185 9.13 -5.65 19.31
N ALA A 186 9.43 -4.35 19.44
CA ALA A 186 10.11 -3.81 20.61
C ALA A 186 9.35 -4.14 21.90
N ALA A 187 9.97 -4.90 22.79
CA ALA A 187 9.35 -5.32 24.04
C ALA A 187 9.42 -4.26 25.16
N THR A 188 10.32 -3.30 25.05
CA THR A 188 10.51 -2.21 26.03
C THR A 188 10.82 -0.90 25.32
N ALA A 189 10.59 0.23 25.99
CA ALA A 189 10.91 1.54 25.42
C ALA A 189 12.40 1.69 25.06
N ASP A 190 13.32 1.07 25.81
CA ASP A 190 14.77 1.09 25.51
C ASP A 190 15.10 0.32 24.22
N LYS A 191 14.23 -0.61 23.79
CA LYS A 191 14.40 -1.34 22.53
C LYS A 191 13.89 -0.57 21.32
N LEU A 192 13.14 0.52 21.51
CA LEU A 192 12.70 1.37 20.40
C LEU A 192 13.89 2.09 19.75
N GLU A 193 14.89 2.50 20.53
CA GLU A 193 16.12 3.12 20.02
C GLU A 193 16.88 2.19 19.05
N ALA A 194 16.80 0.87 19.26
CA ALA A 194 17.42 -0.09 18.35
C ALA A 194 16.78 -0.09 16.94
N CYS A 195 15.54 0.42 16.81
CA CYS A 195 14.87 0.56 15.52
C CYS A 195 15.38 1.74 14.70
N GLU A 196 16.18 2.64 15.28
CA GLU A 196 16.87 3.69 14.52
C GLU A 196 17.80 3.10 13.45
N ALA A 197 18.40 1.93 13.72
CA ALA A 197 19.27 1.24 12.76
C ALA A 197 18.56 0.80 11.47
N VAL A 198 17.22 0.69 11.48
CA VAL A 198 16.40 0.36 10.30
C VAL A 198 15.65 1.57 9.75
N MET A 199 15.89 2.77 10.31
CA MET A 199 15.31 4.01 9.86
C MET A 199 16.11 4.58 8.68
N PRO A 200 15.49 4.92 7.54
CA PRO A 200 16.18 5.61 6.46
C PRO A 200 16.66 7.01 6.90
N GLU A 201 17.87 7.41 6.51
CA GLU A 201 18.45 8.72 6.89
C GLU A 201 17.52 9.91 6.55
N GLY A 202 16.86 9.86 5.39
CA GLY A 202 15.91 10.91 4.99
C GLY A 202 14.67 11.00 5.88
N LEU A 203 14.27 9.89 6.52
CA LEU A 203 13.16 9.88 7.48
C LEU A 203 13.63 10.43 8.84
N GLU A 204 14.80 10.03 9.30
CA GLU A 204 15.40 10.48 10.56
C GLU A 204 15.55 12.02 10.57
N GLN A 205 16.08 12.60 9.49
CA GLN A 205 16.24 14.04 9.36
C GLN A 205 14.91 14.80 9.47
N LYS A 206 13.86 14.31 8.80
CA LYS A 206 12.52 14.91 8.85
C LYS A 206 11.90 14.81 10.24
N LEU A 207 12.04 13.65 10.89
CA LEU A 207 11.56 13.45 12.26
C LEU A 207 12.27 14.40 13.24
N ASN A 208 13.60 14.49 13.17
CA ASN A 208 14.39 15.41 13.97
C ASN A 208 13.96 16.87 13.75
N GLN A 209 13.69 17.27 12.51
CA GLN A 209 13.19 18.61 12.20
C GLN A 209 11.81 18.87 12.84
N ARG A 210 10.86 17.93 12.73
CA ARG A 210 9.53 18.06 13.37
C ARG A 210 9.61 18.07 14.90
N MET A 211 10.55 17.33 15.48
CA MET A 211 10.75 17.29 16.93
C MET A 211 11.36 18.59 17.46
N GLN A 212 12.20 19.27 16.67
CA GLN A 212 12.73 20.59 17.03
C GLN A 212 11.65 21.67 17.06
N THR A 213 10.60 21.57 16.24
CA THR A 213 9.48 22.53 16.28
C THR A 213 8.54 22.34 17.47
N LEU A 214 8.73 21.27 18.26
CA LEU A 214 7.98 21.06 19.51
C LEU A 214 8.63 21.71 20.74
N ARG A 215 9.89 22.16 20.64
CA ARG A 215 10.63 22.85 21.70
C ARG A 215 10.25 24.32 21.77
#